data_AF-A0A496PED3-F1
#
_entry.id   AF-A0A496PED3-F1
#
_cell.length_a   1.000
_cell.length_b   1.000
_cell.length_c   1.000
_cell.angle_alpha   90.00
_cell.angle_beta   90.00
_cell.angle_gamma   90.00
#
_symmetry.space_group_name_H-M   'P 1'
#
loop_
_entity.id
_entity.type
_entity.pdbx_description
1 polymer ?
#
loop_
_entity_poly.entity_id
_entity_poly.type
_entity_poly.pdbx_seq_one_letter_code
_entity_poly.pdbx_strand_id
1 'polypeptide(L)'
;MLKTRVITAVIGFIIALGAITLGGLTYDILITLLALIGWREFILLSKAKHVRVPVLWGYLSIIAIMISLWFGSYTVSMACFVFAIISNYLMCTFGENTYSMRSVSYSLFGLLYIVMGLGSLLLIRHDWLYSSLTMPIV
;
A
#
# COMPACT_ATOMS: atom_id res chain seq x y z
N MET A 1 28.39 9.50 -13.02
CA MET A 1 27.46 8.61 -12.28
C MET A 1 27.04 9.16 -10.91
N LEU A 2 27.93 9.72 -10.08
CA LEU A 2 27.54 10.27 -8.77
C LEU A 2 26.59 11.49 -8.88
N LYS A 3 26.88 12.43 -9.79
CA LYS A 3 26.08 13.65 -10.00
C LYS A 3 24.60 13.35 -10.28
N THR A 4 24.31 12.35 -11.12
CA THR A 4 22.94 11.95 -11.46
C THR A 4 22.19 11.38 -10.25
N ARG A 5 22.83 10.54 -9.43
CA ARG A 5 22.22 9.99 -8.20
C ARG A 5 21.90 11.07 -7.17
N VAL A 6 22.81 12.04 -7.03
CA VAL A 6 22.62 13.19 -6.11
C VAL A 6 21.46 14.06 -6.57
N ILE A 7 21.42 14.41 -7.86
CA ILE A 7 20.33 15.26 -8.41
C ILE A 7 18.96 14.58 -8.22
N THR A 8 18.84 13.29 -8.52
CA THR A 8 17.57 12.56 -8.35
C THR A 8 17.14 12.46 -6.88
N ALA A 9 18.09 12.30 -5.95
CA ALA A 9 17.80 12.25 -4.52
C ALA A 9 17.29 13.60 -4.00
N VAL A 10 17.92 14.70 -4.42
CA VAL A 10 17.50 16.06 -4.05
C VAL A 10 16.11 16.37 -4.58
N ILE A 11 15.82 16.03 -5.84
CA ILE A 11 14.48 16.23 -6.43
C ILE A 11 13.43 15.41 -5.65
N GLY A 12 13.70 14.14 -5.37
CA GLY A 12 12.78 13.29 -4.59
C GLY A 12 12.52 13.85 -3.19
N PHE A 13 13.55 14.39 -2.54
CA PHE A 13 13.43 15.01 -1.22
C PHE A 13 12.55 16.26 -1.24
N ILE A 14 12.73 17.14 -2.25
CA ILE A 14 11.91 18.35 -2.41
C ILE A 14 10.44 17.98 -2.66
N ILE A 15 10.17 16.97 -3.49
CA ILE A 15 8.81 16.50 -3.76
C ILE A 15 8.17 15.91 -2.49
N ALA A 16 8.91 15.10 -1.73
CA ALA A 16 8.40 14.52 -0.48
C ALA A 16 8.07 15.61 0.55
N LEU A 17 8.97 16.58 0.74
CA LEU A 17 8.71 17.73 1.62
C LEU A 17 7.51 18.54 1.14
N GLY A 18 7.42 18.83 -0.15
CA GLY A 18 6.30 19.57 -0.73
C GLY A 18 4.94 18.88 -0.52
N ALA A 19 4.89 17.55 -0.65
CA ALA A 19 3.67 16.79 -0.39
C ALA A 19 3.31 16.73 1.10
N ILE A 20 4.31 16.68 1.98
CA ILE A 20 4.08 16.75 3.43
C ILE A 20 3.52 18.13 3.81
N THR A 21 4.09 19.22 3.28
CA THR A 21 3.71 20.59 3.63
C THR A 21 2.37 21.04 3.02
N LEU A 22 2.10 20.74 1.75
CA LEU A 22 0.83 21.09 1.09
C LEU A 22 -0.34 20.30 1.65
N GLY A 23 -0.13 18.99 1.81
CA GLY A 23 -1.11 18.12 2.45
C GLY A 23 -2.41 17.85 1.73
N GLY A 24 -3.32 17.24 2.50
CA GLY A 24 -4.59 16.71 2.02
C GLY A 24 -4.39 15.77 0.84
N LEU A 25 -5.21 15.98 -0.19
CA LEU A 25 -5.23 15.15 -1.41
C LEU A 25 -3.87 15.00 -2.09
N THR A 26 -2.97 15.99 -2.01
CA THR A 26 -1.66 15.90 -2.68
C THR A 26 -0.78 14.82 -2.06
N TYR A 27 -0.83 14.68 -0.74
CA TYR A 27 -0.13 13.64 0.01
C TYR A 27 -0.78 12.27 -0.21
N ASP A 28 -2.10 12.24 -0.20
CA ASP A 28 -2.87 11.00 -0.37
C ASP A 28 -2.62 10.36 -1.74
N ILE A 29 -2.60 11.18 -2.80
CA ILE A 29 -2.22 10.77 -4.15
C ILE A 29 -0.78 10.25 -4.18
N LEU A 30 0.16 10.96 -3.54
CA LEU A 30 1.57 10.60 -3.56
C LEU A 30 1.82 9.26 -2.85
N ILE A 31 1.26 9.05 -1.66
CA ILE A 31 1.41 7.79 -0.92
C ILE A 31 0.75 6.63 -1.67
N THR A 32 -0.40 6.87 -2.29
CA THR A 32 -1.09 5.84 -3.11
C THR A 32 -0.26 5.47 -4.34
N LEU A 33 0.34 6.45 -5.02
CA LEU A 33 1.27 6.19 -6.13
C LEU A 33 2.49 5.38 -5.67
N LEU A 34 3.07 5.71 -4.52
CA LEU A 34 4.14 4.93 -3.90
C LEU A 34 3.71 3.50 -3.59
N ALA A 35 2.47 3.28 -3.14
CA ALA A 35 1.94 1.94 -2.89
C ALA A 35 1.78 1.12 -4.18
N LEU A 36 1.32 1.76 -5.26
CA LEU A 36 1.21 1.13 -6.57
C LEU A 36 2.59 0.78 -7.15
N ILE A 37 3.57 1.68 -7.02
CA ILE A 37 4.95 1.44 -7.45
C ILE A 37 5.57 0.30 -6.60
N GLY A 38 5.34 0.30 -5.29
CA GLY A 38 5.79 -0.77 -4.39
C GLY A 38 5.25 -2.13 -4.81
N TRP A 39 3.97 -2.22 -5.17
CA TRP A 39 3.37 -3.45 -5.67
C TRP A 39 3.96 -3.88 -7.03
N ARG A 40 4.23 -2.92 -7.92
CA ARG A 40 4.89 -3.19 -9.21
C ARG A 40 6.26 -3.83 -9.01
N GLU A 41 7.10 -3.27 -8.14
CA GLU A 41 8.42 -3.81 -7.82
C GLU A 41 8.31 -5.19 -7.16
N PHE A 42 7.33 -5.39 -6.28
CA PHE A 42 7.07 -6.68 -5.66
C PHE A 42 6.71 -7.77 -6.68
N ILE A 43 5.91 -7.44 -7.70
CA ILE A 43 5.57 -8.35 -8.81
C ILE A 43 6.82 -8.69 -9.63
N LEU A 44 7.65 -7.70 -9.95
CA LEU A 44 8.88 -7.90 -10.72
C LEU A 44 9.83 -8.86 -10.00
N LEU A 45 10.03 -8.67 -8.69
CA LEU A 45 10.81 -9.57 -7.85
C LEU A 45 10.21 -10.98 -7.78
N SER A 46 8.88 -11.06 -7.68
CA SER A 46 8.17 -12.35 -7.64
C SER A 46 8.31 -13.13 -8.95
N LYS A 47 8.28 -12.44 -10.10
CA LYS A 47 8.56 -13.05 -11.42
C LYS A 47 9.98 -13.58 -11.51
N ALA A 48 10.97 -12.85 -11.01
CA ALA A 48 12.37 -13.29 -11.00
C ALA A 48 12.58 -14.56 -10.16
N LYS A 49 11.72 -14.80 -9.16
CA LYS A 49 11.74 -15.99 -8.30
C LYS A 49 10.81 -17.13 -8.80
N HIS A 50 10.32 -17.06 -10.03
CA HIS A 50 9.34 -17.98 -10.63
C HIS A 50 8.01 -18.12 -9.86
N VAL A 51 7.60 -17.10 -9.10
CA VAL A 51 6.34 -17.09 -8.36
C VAL A 51 5.29 -16.30 -9.15
N ARG A 52 4.22 -16.99 -9.58
CA ARG A 52 3.08 -16.35 -10.27
C ARG A 52 2.15 -15.70 -9.23
N VAL A 53 2.29 -14.40 -9.04
CA VAL A 53 1.45 -13.59 -8.14
C VAL A 53 0.25 -13.01 -8.92
N PRO A 54 -0.97 -12.98 -8.35
CA PRO A 54 -2.15 -12.38 -9.00
C PRO A 54 -2.01 -10.86 -9.10
N VAL A 55 -1.46 -10.41 -10.23
CA VAL A 55 -1.11 -9.00 -10.49
C VAL A 55 -2.31 -8.06 -10.38
N LEU A 56 -3.42 -8.40 -11.05
CA LEU A 56 -4.58 -7.52 -11.18
C LEU A 56 -5.32 -7.32 -9.84
N TRP A 57 -5.42 -8.37 -9.04
CA TRP A 57 -6.11 -8.34 -7.75
C TRP A 57 -5.34 -7.58 -6.68
N GLY A 58 -4.01 -7.65 -6.71
CA GLY A 58 -3.18 -6.84 -5.81
C GLY A 58 -3.32 -5.34 -6.07
N TYR A 59 -3.36 -4.91 -7.33
CA TYR A 59 -3.61 -3.49 -7.64
C TYR A 59 -5.01 -3.05 -7.22
N LEU A 60 -6.03 -3.87 -7.51
CA LEU A 60 -7.42 -3.54 -7.19
C LEU A 60 -7.64 -3.42 -5.68
N SER A 61 -7.04 -4.31 -4.89
CA SER A 61 -7.09 -4.27 -3.43
C SER A 61 -6.36 -3.06 -2.85
N ILE A 62 -5.15 -2.73 -3.32
CA ILE A 62 -4.41 -1.55 -2.87
C ILE A 62 -5.20 -0.27 -3.15
N ILE A 63 -5.78 -0.12 -4.35
CA ILE A 63 -6.59 1.05 -4.70
C ILE A 63 -7.82 1.16 -3.79
N ALA A 64 -8.55 0.06 -3.59
CA ALA A 64 -9.74 0.06 -2.73
C ALA A 64 -9.42 0.48 -1.28
N ILE A 65 -8.32 -0.04 -0.73
CA ILE A 65 -7.91 0.27 0.66
C ILE A 65 -7.42 1.71 0.76
N MET A 66 -6.58 2.17 -0.17
CA MET A 66 -6.02 3.53 -0.13
C MET A 66 -7.10 4.59 -0.32
N ILE A 67 -8.02 4.43 -1.28
CA ILE A 67 -9.13 5.36 -1.48
C ILE A 67 -10.03 5.43 -0.24
N SER A 68 -10.31 4.29 0.39
CA SER A 68 -11.10 4.27 1.63
C SER A 68 -10.43 5.03 2.77
N LEU A 69 -9.09 4.96 2.87
CA LEU A 69 -8.31 5.73 3.82
C LEU A 69 -8.36 7.23 3.54
N TRP A 70 -8.40 7.66 2.27
CA TRP A 70 -8.50 9.10 1.92
C TRP A 70 -9.77 9.72 2.48
N PHE A 71 -10.90 9.01 2.41
CA PHE A 71 -12.18 9.49 2.95
C PHE A 71 -12.27 9.39 4.48
N GLY A 72 -11.22 8.91 5.16
CA GLY A 72 -11.20 8.74 6.62
C GLY A 72 -12.14 7.64 7.12
N SER A 73 -12.63 6.76 6.24
CA SER A 73 -13.55 5.69 6.61
C SER A 73 -12.77 4.43 7.01
N TYR A 74 -12.29 4.40 8.25
CA TYR A 74 -11.46 3.29 8.75
C TYR A 74 -12.18 1.94 8.76
N THR A 75 -13.48 1.93 9.06
CA THR A 75 -14.31 0.72 9.02
C THR A 75 -14.35 0.11 7.62
N VAL A 76 -14.52 0.94 6.59
CA VAL A 76 -14.55 0.49 5.20
C VAL A 76 -13.15 0.05 4.76
N SER A 77 -12.10 0.76 5.17
CA SER A 77 -10.72 0.38 4.87
C SER A 77 -10.37 -1.00 5.44
N MET A 78 -10.72 -1.26 6.71
CA MET A 78 -10.52 -2.55 7.35
C MET A 78 -11.35 -3.65 6.69
N ALA A 79 -12.61 -3.37 6.31
CA ALA A 79 -13.45 -4.32 5.58
C ALA A 79 -12.85 -4.66 4.21
N CYS A 80 -12.38 -3.67 3.44
CA CYS A 80 -11.69 -3.87 2.17
C CYS A 80 -10.40 -4.68 2.35
N PHE A 81 -9.67 -4.46 3.43
CA PHE A 81 -8.44 -5.19 3.75
C PHE A 81 -8.72 -6.67 4.05
N VAL A 82 -9.69 -6.97 4.92
CA VAL A 82 -10.12 -8.34 5.21
C VAL A 82 -10.67 -9.02 3.95
N PHE A 83 -11.46 -8.30 3.16
CA PHE A 83 -11.97 -8.79 1.89
C PHE A 83 -10.85 -9.09 0.88
N ALA A 84 -9.81 -8.26 0.82
CA ALA A 84 -8.64 -8.49 -0.03
C ALA A 84 -7.88 -9.77 0.37
N ILE A 85 -7.78 -10.06 1.67
CA ILE A 85 -7.18 -11.31 2.18
C ILE A 85 -8.02 -12.51 1.75
N ILE A 86 -9.33 -12.47 2.02
CA ILE A 86 -10.24 -13.57 1.70
C ILE A 86 -10.29 -13.82 0.19
N SER A 87 -10.36 -12.75 -0.62
CA SER A 87 -10.32 -12.80 -2.07
C SER A 87 -9.04 -13.44 -2.60
N ASN A 88 -7.86 -13.08 -2.05
CA ASN A 88 -6.59 -13.73 -2.41
C ASN A 88 -6.61 -15.25 -2.12
N TYR A 89 -7.20 -15.67 -1.01
CA TYR A 89 -7.36 -17.10 -0.70
C TYR A 89 -8.39 -17.80 -1.59
N LEU A 90 -9.50 -17.15 -1.93
CA LEU A 90 -10.50 -17.69 -2.87
C LEU A 90 -9.90 -17.93 -4.26
N MET A 91 -8.95 -17.09 -4.72
CA MET A 91 -8.23 -17.34 -5.96
C MET A 91 -7.37 -18.61 -5.91
N CYS A 92 -6.93 -19.03 -4.73
CA CYS A 92 -6.23 -20.31 -4.54
C CYS A 92 -7.17 -21.51 -4.73
N THR A 93 -8.43 -21.36 -4.34
CA THR A 93 -9.43 -22.45 -4.36
C THR A 93 -10.11 -22.58 -5.72
N PHE A 94 -10.43 -21.46 -6.36
CA PHE A 94 -11.12 -21.43 -7.66
C PHE A 94 -10.19 -21.35 -8.87
N GLY A 95 -8.91 -21.01 -8.66
CA GLY A 95 -7.90 -20.99 -9.71
C GLY A 95 -7.37 -22.38 -9.97
N GLU A 96 -8.09 -23.20 -10.74
CA GLU A 96 -7.60 -24.50 -11.18
C GLU A 96 -6.16 -24.38 -11.72
N ASN A 97 -5.23 -25.05 -11.05
CA ASN A 97 -3.86 -25.34 -11.48
C ASN A 97 -2.93 -24.15 -11.81
N THR A 98 -3.30 -22.90 -11.50
CA THR A 98 -2.52 -21.69 -11.87
C THR A 98 -1.76 -21.05 -10.71
N TYR A 99 -2.27 -21.18 -9.48
CA TYR A 99 -1.68 -20.57 -8.28
C TYR A 99 -1.40 -21.62 -7.21
N SER A 100 -0.13 -21.71 -6.79
CA SER A 100 0.29 -22.59 -5.69
C SER A 100 0.05 -21.90 -4.34
N MET A 101 -0.16 -22.68 -3.28
CA MET A 101 -0.28 -22.17 -1.90
C MET A 101 0.88 -21.22 -1.54
N ARG A 102 2.10 -21.51 -2.02
CA ARG A 102 3.28 -20.65 -1.82
C ARG A 102 3.13 -19.28 -2.49
N SER A 103 2.61 -19.21 -3.72
CA SER A 103 2.46 -17.94 -4.44
C SER A 103 1.42 -17.03 -3.81
N VAL A 104 0.37 -17.61 -3.24
CA VAL A 104 -0.68 -16.86 -2.54
C VAL A 104 -0.15 -16.31 -1.22
N SER A 105 0.60 -17.10 -0.43
CA SER A 105 1.25 -16.60 0.79
C SER A 105 2.18 -15.42 0.49
N TYR A 106 3.01 -15.50 -0.57
CA TYR A 106 3.86 -14.37 -0.96
C TYR A 106 3.06 -13.12 -1.35
N SER A 107 1.98 -13.28 -2.13
CA SER A 107 1.06 -12.19 -2.48
C SER A 107 0.50 -11.51 -1.22
N LEU A 108 0.06 -12.31 -0.25
CA LEU A 108 -0.58 -11.86 0.98
C LEU A 108 0.40 -11.10 1.87
N PHE A 109 1.61 -11.63 2.07
CA PHE A 109 2.66 -10.94 2.82
C PHE A 109 3.11 -9.64 2.12
N GLY A 110 3.21 -9.64 0.78
CA GLY A 110 3.50 -8.43 0.02
C GLY A 110 2.42 -7.36 0.20
N LEU A 111 1.15 -7.76 0.15
CA LEU A 111 0.01 -6.85 0.29
C LEU A 111 -0.05 -6.29 1.71
N LEU A 112 0.08 -7.17 2.72
CA LEU A 112 0.21 -6.78 4.13
C LEU A 112 1.31 -5.73 4.31
N TYR A 113 2.51 -5.99 3.80
CA TYR A 113 3.66 -5.12 3.98
C TYR A 113 3.44 -3.74 3.36
N ILE A 114 2.96 -3.69 2.11
CA ILE A 114 2.76 -2.43 1.38
C ILE A 114 1.60 -1.63 1.98
N VAL A 115 0.47 -2.28 2.25
CA VAL A 115 -0.73 -1.62 2.78
C VAL A 115 -0.51 -1.15 4.22
N MET A 116 0.05 -1.98 5.10
CA MET A 116 0.30 -1.55 6.48
C MET A 116 1.40 -0.49 6.53
N GLY A 117 2.49 -0.68 5.78
CA GLY A 117 3.61 0.26 5.76
C GLY A 117 3.18 1.64 5.27
N LEU A 118 2.63 1.74 4.05
CA LEU A 118 2.26 3.03 3.46
C LEU A 118 0.91 3.55 3.96
N GLY A 119 -0.02 2.68 4.31
CA GLY A 119 -1.29 3.07 4.93
C GLY A 119 -1.10 3.69 6.31
N SER A 120 -0.10 3.24 7.08
CA SER A 120 0.24 3.89 8.37
C SER A 120 0.66 5.35 8.21
N LEU A 121 1.35 5.69 7.10
CA LEU A 121 1.76 7.06 6.80
C LEU A 121 0.58 7.97 6.45
N LEU A 122 -0.51 7.44 5.90
CA LEU A 122 -1.78 8.16 5.73
C LEU A 122 -2.49 8.35 7.08
N LEU A 123 -2.53 7.30 7.89
CA LEU A 123 -3.21 7.30 9.19
C LEU A 123 -2.63 8.31 10.18
N ILE A 124 -1.30 8.43 10.25
CA ILE A 124 -0.60 9.37 11.15
C ILE A 124 -0.95 10.83 10.84
N ARG A 125 -1.45 11.12 9.62
CA ARG A 125 -1.81 12.47 9.21
C ARG A 125 -3.23 12.87 9.60
N HIS A 126 -4.14 11.93 9.79
CA HIS A 126 -5.53 12.26 10.05
C HIS A 126 -5.73 12.73 11.50
N ASP A 127 -6.19 13.98 11.66
CA ASP A 127 -6.42 14.65 12.95
C ASP A 127 -7.34 13.87 13.91
N TRP A 128 -8.25 13.07 13.36
CA TRP A 128 -9.18 12.27 14.15
C TRP A 128 -8.46 11.24 15.04
N LEU A 129 -7.32 10.70 14.60
CA LEU A 129 -6.53 9.73 15.36
C LEU A 129 -5.87 10.40 16.59
N TYR A 130 -5.43 11.65 16.46
CA TYR A 130 -4.93 12.44 17.60
C TYR A 130 -6.03 12.79 18.60
N SER A 131 -7.25 13.08 18.13
CA SER A 131 -8.39 13.38 19.01
C SER A 131 -8.96 12.15 19.74
N SER A 132 -8.74 10.95 19.21
CA SER A 132 -9.18 9.68 19.82
C SER A 132 -8.09 9.03 20.68
N LEU A 133 -6.83 9.37 20.44
CA LEU A 133 -5.68 9.02 21.28
C LEU A 133 -5.39 10.08 22.36
N THR A 134 -6.40 10.79 22.88
CA THR A 134 -6.19 11.68 24.04
C THR A 134 -5.61 10.88 25.20
N MET A 135 -4.28 10.86 25.28
CA MET A 135 -3.56 10.57 26.49
C MET A 135 -4.04 11.63 27.49
N PRO A 136 -4.56 11.26 28.66
CA PRO A 136 -4.80 12.24 29.70
C PRO A 136 -3.43 12.83 30.03
N ILE A 137 -3.18 14.04 29.55
CA ILE A 137 -2.05 14.84 29.98
C ILE A 137 -2.40 15.24 31.41
N VAL A 138 -1.95 14.43 32.36
CA VAL A 138 -1.85 14.80 33.78
C VAL A 138 -0.50 15.47 33.99
#